data_AF-A0A845CES6-F1
#
_entry.id   AF-A0A845CES6-F1
#
_cell.length_a   1.000
_cell.length_b   1.000
_cell.length_c   1.000
_cell.angle_alpha   90.00
_cell.angle_beta   90.00
_cell.angle_gamma   90.00
#
_symmetry.space_group_name_H-M   'P 1'
#
loop_
_entity.id
_entity.type
_entity.pdbx_description
1 polymer ?
#
loop_
_entity_poly.entity_id
_entity_poly.type
_entity_poly.pdbx_seq_one_letter_code
_entity_poly.pdbx_strand_id
1 'polypeptide(L)'
;MYRKNVEFGVGIFVLAGILALAYLSINLGGLDIFDDGTYEVSANFTTATGLRKGASVEMAGVRVGRVSGISLDGEDAKIMLRID
;
A
#
# COMPACT_ATOMS: atom_id res chain seq x y z
N MET A 1 -47.74 7.50 5.69
CA MET A 1 -47.01 6.40 5.00
C MET A 1 -45.75 6.88 4.26
N TYR A 2 -45.07 7.96 4.72
CA TYR A 2 -43.90 8.54 4.01
C TYR A 2 -42.56 8.44 4.77
N ARG A 3 -42.55 7.97 6.03
CA ARG A 3 -41.34 7.92 6.89
C ARG A 3 -40.32 6.84 6.49
N LYS A 4 -40.80 5.66 6.08
CA LYS A 4 -39.92 4.52 5.73
C LYS A 4 -38.99 4.79 4.54
N ASN A 5 -39.46 5.58 3.57
CA ASN A 5 -38.67 5.90 2.37
C ASN A 5 -37.50 6.83 2.71
N VAL A 6 -37.71 7.76 3.64
CA VAL A 6 -36.65 8.68 4.11
C VAL A 6 -35.64 7.91 4.97
N GLU A 7 -36.11 7.07 5.90
CA GLU A 7 -35.25 6.22 6.73
C GLU A 7 -34.34 5.31 5.87
N PHE A 8 -34.89 4.74 4.78
CA PHE A 8 -34.11 3.93 3.83
C PHE A 8 -33.10 4.76 3.01
N GLY A 9 -33.49 5.96 2.56
CA GLY A 9 -32.61 6.87 1.84
C GLY A 9 -31.41 7.35 2.69
N VAL A 10 -31.64 7.64 3.97
CA VAL A 10 -30.57 7.97 4.92
C VAL A 10 -29.62 6.77 5.12
N GLY A 11 -30.17 5.55 5.21
CA GLY A 11 -29.36 4.34 5.30
C GLY A 11 -28.39 4.18 4.14
N ILE A 12 -28.87 4.35 2.90
CA ILE A 12 -28.02 4.30 1.68
C ILE A 12 -26.95 5.40 1.72
N PHE A 13 -27.32 6.62 2.10
CA PHE A 13 -26.38 7.74 2.16
C PHE A 13 -25.23 7.48 3.14
N VAL A 14 -25.53 6.98 4.34
CA VAL A 14 -24.52 6.61 5.34
C VAL A 14 -23.61 5.49 4.80
N LEU A 15 -24.20 4.47 4.17
CA LEU A 15 -23.45 3.33 3.64
C LEU A 15 -22.50 3.76 2.50
N ALA A 16 -22.96 4.63 1.60
CA ALA A 16 -22.11 5.24 0.58
C ALA A 16 -20.97 6.08 1.19
N GLY A 17 -21.25 6.84 2.26
CA GLY A 17 -20.22 7.60 2.98
C GLY A 17 -19.16 6.71 3.61
N ILE A 18 -19.56 5.59 4.23
CA ILE A 18 -18.63 4.60 4.80
C ILE A 18 -17.75 3.99 3.70
N LEU A 19 -18.35 3.63 2.55
CA LEU A 19 -17.59 3.09 1.41
C LEU A 19 -16.58 4.10 0.87
N ALA A 20 -16.95 5.38 0.78
CA ALA A 20 -16.04 6.43 0.35
C ALA A 20 -14.86 6.62 1.33
N LEU A 21 -15.12 6.60 2.64
CA LEU A 21 -14.08 6.69 3.67
C LEU A 21 -13.15 5.47 3.65
N ALA A 22 -13.70 4.26 3.46
CA ALA A 22 -12.91 3.05 3.32
C ALA A 22 -11.99 3.13 2.09
N TYR A 23 -12.52 3.57 0.95
CA TYR A 23 -11.75 3.77 -0.28
C TYR A 23 -10.60 4.78 -0.09
N LEU A 24 -10.88 5.94 0.51
CA LEU A 24 -9.86 6.95 0.78
C LEU A 24 -8.78 6.44 1.74
N SER A 25 -9.17 5.67 2.77
CA SER A 25 -8.23 5.11 3.74
C SER A 25 -7.23 4.15 3.09
N ILE A 26 -7.70 3.33 2.14
CA ILE A 26 -6.86 2.41 1.36
C ILE A 26 -5.91 3.19 0.46
N ASN A 27 -6.44 4.18 -0.29
CA ASN A 27 -5.66 4.96 -1.24
C ASN A 27 -4.58 5.82 -0.55
N LEU A 28 -4.89 6.47 0.58
CA LEU A 28 -3.91 7.21 1.38
C LEU A 28 -2.94 6.29 2.13
N GLY A 29 -3.39 5.08 2.50
CA GLY A 29 -2.56 4.06 3.13
C GLY A 29 -1.49 3.46 2.21
N GLY A 30 -1.51 3.80 0.92
CA GLY A 30 -0.57 3.27 -0.07
C GLY A 30 -0.71 1.76 -0.29
N LEU A 31 -1.89 1.21 0.03
CA LEU A 31 -2.27 -0.16 -0.25
C LEU A 31 -2.72 -0.23 -1.71
N ASP A 32 -1.79 -0.50 -2.62
CA ASP A 32 -2.13 -0.89 -4.00
C ASP A 32 -2.76 -2.28 -3.95
N ILE A 33 -4.10 -2.33 -3.92
CA ILE A 33 -4.88 -3.58 -3.96
C ILE A 33 -5.04 -4.08 -5.40
N PHE A 34 -4.92 -3.18 -6.38
CA PHE A 34 -4.93 -3.53 -7.80
C PHE A 34 -3.47 -3.71 -8.24
N ASP A 35 -3.10 -4.96 -8.52
CA ASP A 35 -1.76 -5.39 -8.92
C ASP A 35 -1.74 -5.63 -10.43
N ASP A 36 -1.58 -4.56 -11.21
CA ASP A 36 -1.40 -4.58 -12.65
C ASP A 36 0.07 -4.36 -13.02
N GLY A 37 0.93 -5.32 -12.62
CA GLY A 37 2.26 -5.48 -13.24
C GLY A 37 3.47 -5.38 -12.30
N THR A 38 3.31 -5.46 -10.98
CA THR A 38 4.49 -5.41 -10.10
C THR A 38 5.27 -6.72 -10.08
N TYR A 39 6.59 -6.62 -9.88
CA TYR A 39 7.45 -7.78 -9.62
C TYR A 39 8.32 -7.56 -8.40
N GLU A 40 8.63 -8.66 -7.70
CA GLU A 40 9.45 -8.64 -6.50
C GLU A 40 10.91 -9.02 -6.81
N VAL A 41 11.84 -8.18 -6.36
CA VAL A 41 13.29 -8.36 -6.50
C VAL A 41 13.89 -8.46 -5.10
N SER A 42 14.72 -9.48 -4.87
CA SER A 42 15.51 -9.59 -3.65
C SER A 42 16.96 -9.21 -3.92
N ALA A 43 17.54 -8.42 -3.03
CA ALA A 43 18.95 -8.04 -3.07
C ALA A 43 19.57 -8.12 -1.68
N ASN A 44 20.82 -8.58 -1.62
CA ASN A 44 21.58 -8.68 -0.37
C ASN A 44 22.53 -7.49 -0.24
N PHE A 45 22.56 -6.91 0.95
CA PHE A 45 23.41 -5.78 1.30
C PHE A 45 24.13 -6.06 2.61
N THR A 46 25.37 -5.62 2.72
CA THR A 46 26.17 -5.75 3.96
C THR A 46 25.58 -4.93 5.12
N THR A 47 24.78 -3.89 4.84
CA THR A 47 24.04 -3.13 5.88
C THR A 47 22.76 -2.52 5.32
N ALA A 48 21.73 -2.45 6.17
CA ALA A 48 20.45 -1.79 5.88
C ALA A 48 20.15 -0.66 6.90
N THR A 49 21.18 -0.09 7.52
CA THR A 49 21.04 0.95 8.54
C THR A 49 20.26 2.15 8.01
N GLY A 50 19.19 2.54 8.71
CA GLY A 50 18.34 3.68 8.32
C GLY A 50 17.28 3.37 7.26
N LEU A 51 17.32 2.18 6.64
CA LEU A 51 16.29 1.76 5.70
C LEU A 51 15.03 1.30 6.45
N ARG A 52 13.86 1.65 5.91
CA ARG A 52 12.56 1.29 6.47
C ARG A 52 11.68 0.63 5.41
N LYS A 53 10.80 -0.27 5.85
CA LYS A 53 9.74 -0.80 5.00
C LYS A 53 8.90 0.35 4.43
N GLY A 54 8.59 0.31 3.14
CA GLY A 54 7.88 1.36 2.41
C GLY A 54 8.77 2.49 1.88
N ALA A 55 10.09 2.47 2.12
CA ALA A 55 11.01 3.42 1.49
C ALA A 55 10.92 3.34 -0.05
N SER A 56 11.09 4.48 -0.73
CA SER A 56 11.07 4.54 -2.19
C SER A 56 12.31 3.89 -2.79
N VAL A 57 12.09 3.10 -3.84
CA VAL A 57 13.15 2.53 -4.67
C VAL A 57 13.28 3.39 -5.92
N GLU A 58 14.50 3.83 -6.21
CA GLU A 58 14.80 4.73 -7.31
C GLU A 58 15.80 4.09 -8.27
N MET A 59 15.56 4.25 -9.57
CA MET A 59 16.48 3.88 -10.63
C MET A 59 16.85 5.14 -11.40
N ALA A 60 18.14 5.48 -11.42
CA ALA A 60 18.65 6.70 -12.05
C ALA A 60 17.90 7.99 -11.62
N GLY A 61 17.46 8.06 -10.36
CA GLY A 61 16.73 9.21 -9.79
C GLY A 61 15.23 9.23 -10.07
N VAL A 62 14.69 8.19 -10.71
CA VAL A 62 13.24 8.02 -10.93
C VAL A 62 12.70 6.97 -9.97
N ARG A 63 11.60 7.28 -9.27
CA ARG A 63 10.91 6.31 -8.41
C ARG A 63 10.32 5.19 -9.27
N VAL A 64 10.74 3.96 -9.00
CA VAL A 64 10.30 2.75 -9.70
C VAL A 64 9.62 1.73 -8.78
N GLY A 65 9.58 1.96 -7.47
CA GLY A 65 8.98 1.01 -6.55
C GLY A 65 9.13 1.35 -5.08
N ARG A 66 8.93 0.36 -4.22
CA ARG A 66 9.01 0.48 -2.76
C ARG A 66 9.62 -0.76 -2.11
N VAL A 67 10.27 -0.58 -0.97
CA VAL A 67 10.80 -1.70 -0.14
C VAL A 67 9.63 -2.45 0.49
N SER A 68 9.42 -3.72 0.12
CA SER A 68 8.38 -4.60 0.65
C SER A 68 8.76 -5.19 2.01
N GLY A 69 10.05 -5.48 2.22
CA GLY A 69 10.53 -6.06 3.47
C GLY A 69 12.05 -6.03 3.63
N ILE A 70 12.49 -6.20 4.87
CA ILE A 70 13.89 -6.27 5.26
C ILE A 70 14.02 -7.48 6.20
N SER A 71 14.92 -8.40 5.88
CA SER A 71 15.21 -9.60 6.66
C SER A 71 16.72 -9.75 6.84
N LEU A 72 17.14 -10.47 7.87
CA LEU A 72 18.52 -10.91 8.03
C LEU A 72 18.70 -12.27 7.34
N ASP A 73 19.74 -12.43 6.55
CA ASP A 73 20.13 -13.67 5.89
C ASP A 73 21.62 -13.93 6.16
N GLY A 74 21.90 -14.67 7.24
CA GLY A 74 23.26 -14.82 7.76
C GLY A 74 23.80 -13.51 8.35
N GLU A 75 24.89 -12.99 7.79
CA GLU A 75 25.49 -11.71 8.17
C GLU A 75 24.99 -10.53 7.31
N ASP A 76 24.31 -10.83 6.20
CA ASP A 76 23.82 -9.83 5.25
C ASP A 76 22.35 -9.48 5.49
N ALA A 77 21.98 -8.25 5.14
CA ALA A 77 20.61 -7.79 5.08
C ALA A 77 20.00 -8.13 3.71
N LYS A 78 19.00 -9.00 3.70
CA LYS A 78 18.18 -9.32 2.53
C LYS A 78 17.03 -8.33 2.43
N ILE A 79 17.00 -7.57 1.35
CA ILE A 79 16.00 -6.53 1.09
C ILE A 79 15.10 -7.01 -0.03
N MET A 80 13.79 -7.00 0.23
CA MET A 80 12.77 -7.30 -0.77
C MET A 80 12.21 -5.98 -1.30
N LEU A 81 12.21 -5.85 -2.62
CA LEU A 81 11.88 -4.65 -3.38
C LEU A 81 10.69 -5.00 -4.28
N ARG A 82 9.64 -4.19 -4.25
CA ARG A 82 8.53 -4.31 -5.19
C ARG A 82 8.64 -3.20 -6.22
N ILE A 83 8.77 -3.57 -7.48
CA ILE A 83 8.93 -2.66 -8.61
C ILE A 83 7.63 -2.65 -9.41
N ASP A 84 7.13 -1.44 -9.71
CA ASP A 84 5.97 -1.18 -10.59
C ASP A 84 6.39 -1.11 -12.06
#